data_AF-A0A7G2ISS4-F1
#
_entry.id   AF-A0A7G2ISS4-F1
#
_cell.length_a   1.000
_cell.length_b   1.000
_cell.length_c   1.000
_cell.angle_alpha   90.00
_cell.angle_beta   90.00
_cell.angle_gamma   90.00
#
_symmetry.space_group_name_H-M   'P 1'
#
loop_
_entity.id
_entity.type
_entity.pdbx_description
1 polymer ?
#
loop_
_entity_poly.entity_id
_entity_poly.type
_entity_poly.pdbx_seq_one_letter_code
_entity_poly.pdbx_strand_id
1 'polypeptide(L)'
;MTPGQMDYTSRPLDVALQQDGWLAVQTADGSEGYTRNGAIQVSPTGELTIQGHPVIGEAGPIAVPEGSEVTIAADGTISALNPGDPANTVAPVGRLKLVKATGIEVQRGDDGMFRLTQAAQATRGATLQADPSIRVMSGVLEGSNVKPVAAMSDMIANARRFEMQMKIISSVDDNAGRANQLLSMS
;
A
#
# COMPACT_ATOMS: atom_id res chain seq x y z
N MET A 1 1.91 6.03 -10.41
CA MET A 1 2.46 5.94 -9.04
C MET A 1 3.91 5.50 -9.18
N THR A 2 4.85 6.19 -8.54
CA THR A 2 6.29 5.86 -8.67
C THR A 2 6.67 4.88 -7.55
N PRO A 3 7.35 3.76 -7.86
CA PRO A 3 7.75 2.79 -6.86
C PRO A 3 8.78 3.36 -5.87
N GLY A 4 8.78 2.81 -4.66
CA GLY A 4 9.76 3.13 -3.62
C GLY A 4 11.11 2.42 -3.83
N GLN A 5 12.03 2.64 -2.88
CA GLN A 5 13.28 1.88 -2.85
C GLN A 5 12.99 0.40 -2.49
N MET A 6 13.69 -0.54 -3.12
CA MET A 6 13.61 -1.95 -2.77
C MET A 6 14.64 -2.29 -1.70
N ASP A 7 14.19 -2.76 -0.55
CA ASP A 7 15.04 -3.15 0.57
C ASP A 7 15.07 -4.68 0.71
N TYR A 8 16.28 -5.26 0.66
CA TYR A 8 16.47 -6.70 0.79
C TYR A 8 16.42 -7.09 2.28
N THR A 9 15.36 -7.77 2.69
CA THR A 9 15.13 -8.15 4.11
C THR A 9 15.58 -9.57 4.41
N SER A 10 15.88 -10.38 3.38
CA SER A 10 16.21 -11.81 3.49
C SER A 10 15.10 -12.66 4.14
N ARG A 11 13.90 -12.11 4.34
CA ARG A 11 12.76 -12.84 4.90
C ARG A 11 11.90 -13.41 3.76
N PRO A 12 11.68 -14.73 3.68
CA PRO A 12 10.97 -15.35 2.54
C PRO A 12 9.54 -14.84 2.31
N LEU A 13 8.88 -14.39 3.38
CA LEU A 13 7.52 -13.85 3.36
C LEU A 13 7.45 -12.37 2.95
N ASP A 14 8.59 -11.69 2.85
CA ASP A 14 8.60 -10.33 2.32
C ASP A 14 8.64 -10.37 0.81
N VAL A 15 7.64 -9.76 0.18
CA VAL A 15 7.53 -9.70 -1.26
C VAL A 15 7.47 -8.27 -1.77
N ALA A 16 8.11 -8.03 -2.90
CA ALA A 16 7.97 -6.80 -3.66
C ALA A 16 7.34 -7.12 -5.02
N LEU A 17 6.50 -6.21 -5.52
CA LEU A 17 5.85 -6.35 -6.82
C LEU A 17 6.48 -5.40 -7.83
N GLN A 18 6.40 -5.79 -9.11
CA GLN A 18 6.73 -4.89 -10.21
C GLN A 18 5.73 -3.73 -10.31
N GLN A 19 6.09 -2.72 -11.10
CA GLN A 19 5.24 -1.56 -11.32
C GLN A 19 3.85 -1.99 -11.80
N ASP A 20 2.82 -1.40 -11.17
CA ASP A 20 1.39 -1.61 -11.44
C ASP A 20 0.85 -2.99 -11.02
N GLY A 21 1.66 -3.81 -10.35
CA GLY A 21 1.23 -5.00 -9.63
C GLY A 21 0.69 -4.69 -8.24
N TRP A 22 -0.31 -5.47 -7.82
CA TRP A 22 -0.94 -5.38 -6.50
C TRP A 22 -1.23 -6.78 -5.94
N LEU A 23 -1.17 -6.90 -4.62
CA LEU A 23 -1.64 -8.06 -3.87
C LEU A 23 -3.10 -7.86 -3.49
N ALA A 24 -3.92 -8.89 -3.68
CA ALA A 24 -5.29 -8.89 -3.17
C ALA A 24 -5.33 -9.35 -1.69
N VAL A 25 -6.13 -8.66 -0.89
CA VAL A 25 -6.40 -9.00 0.51
C VAL A 25 -7.88 -8.83 0.81
N GLN A 26 -8.34 -9.48 1.87
CA GLN A 26 -9.71 -9.35 2.35
C GLN A 26 -9.80 -8.24 3.39
N THR A 27 -10.61 -7.22 3.11
CA THR A 27 -10.89 -6.14 4.06
C THR A 27 -11.91 -6.59 5.10
N ALA A 28 -12.05 -5.84 6.20
CA ALA A 28 -12.92 -6.21 7.33
C ALA A 28 -14.41 -6.29 6.97
N ASP A 29 -14.82 -5.62 5.88
CA ASP A 29 -16.16 -5.68 5.30
C ASP A 29 -16.39 -6.94 4.42
N GLY A 30 -15.37 -7.80 4.28
CA GLY A 30 -15.39 -9.00 3.44
C GLY A 30 -15.12 -8.74 1.96
N SER A 31 -14.96 -7.49 1.55
CA SER A 31 -14.63 -7.13 0.16
C SER A 31 -13.15 -7.34 -0.17
N GLU A 32 -12.82 -7.28 -1.46
CA GLU A 32 -11.44 -7.40 -1.93
C GLU A 32 -10.78 -6.02 -1.97
N GLY A 33 -9.72 -5.88 -1.19
CA GLY A 33 -8.82 -4.75 -1.20
C GLY A 33 -7.48 -5.10 -1.85
N TYR A 34 -6.71 -4.07 -2.19
CA TYR A 34 -5.43 -4.19 -2.85
C TYR A 34 -4.33 -3.47 -2.10
N THR A 35 -3.17 -4.09 -1.98
CA THR A 35 -2.00 -3.50 -1.33
C THR A 35 -0.72 -3.74 -2.13
N ARG A 36 0.24 -2.83 -1.95
CA ARG A 36 1.63 -3.02 -2.38
C ARG A 36 2.55 -3.40 -1.22
N ASN A 37 2.06 -3.34 0.01
CA ASN A 37 2.82 -3.81 1.14
C ASN A 37 2.89 -5.34 1.07
N GLY A 38 4.07 -5.88 0.83
CA GLY A 38 4.29 -7.32 0.82
C GLY A 38 4.93 -7.88 2.09
N ALA A 39 4.81 -7.18 3.23
CA ALA A 39 5.19 -7.74 4.53
C ALA A 39 4.14 -8.77 5.00
N ILE A 40 4.21 -9.97 4.45
CA ILE A 40 3.28 -11.06 4.78
C ILE A 40 3.69 -11.70 6.11
N GLN A 41 2.69 -12.02 6.94
CA GLN A 41 2.85 -12.68 8.22
C GLN A 41 1.90 -13.86 8.31
N VAL A 42 2.35 -14.94 8.95
CA VAL A 42 1.47 -16.06 9.30
C VAL A 42 0.78 -15.72 10.62
N SER A 43 -0.55 -15.71 10.61
CA SER A 43 -1.35 -15.50 11.81
C SER A 43 -1.28 -16.73 12.73
N PRO A 44 -1.68 -16.61 14.01
CA PRO A 44 -1.78 -17.75 14.91
C PRO A 44 -2.76 -18.83 14.44
N THR A 45 -3.68 -18.52 13.52
CA THR A 45 -4.62 -19.46 12.92
C THR A 45 -4.07 -20.13 11.64
N GLY A 46 -2.82 -19.84 11.28
CA GLY A 46 -2.17 -20.34 10.06
C GLY A 46 -2.51 -19.54 8.81
N GLU A 47 -3.28 -18.45 8.89
CA GLU A 47 -3.64 -17.64 7.72
C GLU A 47 -2.52 -16.66 7.36
N LEU A 48 -2.27 -16.48 6.06
CA LEU A 48 -1.38 -15.42 5.60
C LEU A 48 -2.10 -14.07 5.70
N THR A 49 -1.47 -13.11 6.35
CA THR A 49 -2.04 -11.78 6.59
C THR A 49 -1.05 -10.68 6.25
N ILE A 50 -1.56 -9.53 5.85
CA ILE A 50 -0.81 -8.29 5.65
C ILE A 50 -1.52 -7.20 6.44
N GLN A 51 -0.83 -6.58 7.40
CA GLN A 51 -1.42 -5.57 8.29
C GLN A 51 -2.72 -6.06 9.00
N GLY A 52 -2.83 -7.36 9.27
CA GLY A 52 -4.01 -7.98 9.88
C GLY A 52 -5.14 -8.34 8.91
N HIS A 53 -4.97 -8.09 7.60
CA HIS A 53 -5.92 -8.49 6.56
C HIS A 53 -5.52 -9.83 5.92
N PRO A 54 -6.42 -10.82 5.82
CA PRO A 54 -6.14 -12.08 5.13
C PRO A 54 -5.71 -11.87 3.68
N VAL A 55 -4.67 -12.54 3.24
CA VAL A 55 -4.19 -12.49 1.86
C VAL A 55 -5.06 -13.39 0.99
N ILE A 56 -5.57 -12.84 -0.11
CA ILE A 56 -6.40 -13.57 -1.06
C ILE A 56 -5.53 -14.20 -2.15
N GLY A 57 -5.70 -15.51 -2.32
CA GLY A 57 -5.18 -16.29 -3.42
C GLY A 57 -6.19 -16.48 -4.55
N GLU A 58 -5.80 -17.23 -5.57
CA GLU A 58 -6.69 -17.58 -6.69
C GLU A 58 -7.94 -18.39 -6.25
N ALA A 59 -7.83 -19.14 -5.15
CA ALA A 59 -8.91 -19.98 -4.60
C ALA A 59 -9.57 -19.42 -3.32
N GLY A 60 -9.22 -18.19 -2.90
CA GLY A 60 -9.68 -17.59 -1.64
C GLY A 60 -8.54 -17.31 -0.64
N PRO A 61 -8.84 -17.01 0.63
CA PRO A 61 -7.83 -16.76 1.66
C PRO A 61 -6.84 -17.93 1.79
N ILE A 62 -5.56 -17.60 1.93
CA ILE A 62 -4.50 -18.62 1.94
C ILE A 62 -4.13 -18.95 3.39
N ALA A 63 -4.26 -20.23 3.75
CA ALA A 63 -3.81 -20.77 5.02
C ALA A 63 -2.67 -21.76 4.81
N VAL A 64 -1.66 -21.69 5.66
CA VAL A 64 -0.48 -22.57 5.69
C VAL A 64 -0.49 -23.41 6.97
N PRO A 65 0.09 -24.63 6.95
CA PRO A 65 0.21 -25.44 8.16
C PRO A 65 1.02 -24.73 9.24
N GLU A 66 0.59 -24.87 10.50
CA GLU A 66 1.30 -24.27 11.64
C GLU A 66 2.75 -24.77 11.73
N GLY A 67 3.68 -23.84 11.95
CA GLY A 67 5.10 -24.13 12.06
C GLY A 67 5.80 -24.47 10.74
N SER A 68 5.09 -24.50 9.60
CA SER A 68 5.71 -24.77 8.31
C SER A 68 6.61 -23.62 7.83
N GLU A 69 7.69 -23.95 7.15
CA GLU A 69 8.54 -22.99 6.46
C GLU A 69 7.89 -22.65 5.12
N VAL A 70 7.48 -21.40 4.95
CA VAL A 70 6.73 -20.92 3.78
C VAL A 70 7.66 -20.18 2.84
N THR A 71 7.58 -20.54 1.56
CA THR A 71 8.33 -19.90 0.47
C THR A 71 7.38 -19.42 -0.62
N ILE A 72 7.74 -18.31 -1.25
CA ILE A 72 6.95 -17.68 -2.30
C ILE A 72 7.82 -17.61 -3.56
N ALA A 73 7.37 -18.29 -4.61
CA ALA A 73 8.00 -18.28 -5.92
C ALA A 73 7.64 -17.01 -6.71
N ALA A 74 8.42 -16.70 -7.74
CA ALA A 74 8.28 -15.46 -8.51
C ALA A 74 6.94 -15.34 -9.27
N ASP A 75 6.26 -16.47 -9.50
CA ASP A 75 4.95 -16.54 -10.13
C ASP A 75 3.77 -16.40 -9.12
N GLY A 76 4.09 -16.19 -7.84
CA GLY A 76 3.15 -16.09 -6.74
C GLY A 76 2.78 -17.44 -6.11
N THR A 77 3.37 -18.55 -6.55
CA THR A 77 3.11 -19.87 -5.95
C THR A 77 3.69 -19.92 -4.55
N ILE A 78 2.86 -20.30 -3.59
CA ILE A 78 3.22 -20.45 -2.19
C ILE A 78 3.41 -21.93 -1.93
N SER A 79 4.55 -22.27 -1.36
CA SER A 79 4.84 -23.63 -0.94
C SER A 79 5.24 -23.67 0.52
N ALA A 80 4.80 -24.71 1.22
CA ALA A 80 5.11 -24.93 2.62
C ALA A 80 5.90 -26.22 2.78
N LEU A 81 6.87 -26.19 3.68
CA LEU A 81 7.60 -27.35 4.17
C LEU A 81 7.26 -27.56 5.64
N ASN A 82 6.65 -28.70 5.98
CA ASN A 82 6.28 -28.96 7.37
C ASN A 82 7.52 -29.27 8.23
N PRO A 83 7.46 -28.99 9.53
CA PRO A 83 8.52 -29.38 10.47
C PRO A 83 8.79 -30.88 10.43
N GLY A 84 10.03 -31.26 10.15
CA GLY A 84 10.47 -32.67 10.12
C GLY A 84 10.34 -33.38 8.78
N ASP A 85 9.73 -32.74 7.77
CA ASP A 85 9.74 -33.27 6.40
C ASP A 85 11.11 -33.01 5.73
N PRO A 86 11.60 -33.93 4.86
CA PRO A 86 12.77 -33.66 4.06
C PRO A 86 12.50 -32.51 3.07
N ALA A 87 13.52 -31.72 2.75
CA ALA A 87 13.43 -30.54 1.87
C ALA A 87 12.85 -30.82 0.46
N ASN A 88 12.73 -32.09 0.07
CA ASN A 88 12.17 -32.51 -1.21
C ASN A 88 10.63 -32.66 -1.18
N THR A 89 10.00 -32.51 -0.01
CA THR A 89 8.54 -32.67 0.19
C THR A 89 7.81 -31.32 0.20
N VAL A 90 8.41 -30.28 -0.36
CA VAL A 90 7.78 -28.96 -0.46
C VAL A 90 6.47 -29.08 -1.24
N ALA A 91 5.36 -28.79 -0.57
CA ALA A 91 4.02 -28.92 -1.14
C ALA A 91 3.45 -27.54 -1.51
N PRO A 92 2.86 -27.36 -2.70
CA PRO A 92 2.16 -26.13 -3.04
C PRO A 92 0.89 -26.00 -2.20
N VAL A 93 0.76 -24.88 -1.49
CA VAL A 93 -0.39 -24.58 -0.63
C VAL A 93 -1.42 -23.73 -1.36
N GLY A 94 -0.95 -22.85 -2.23
CA GLY A 94 -1.81 -21.95 -2.98
C GLY A 94 -1.01 -21.01 -3.86
N ARG A 95 -1.70 -20.06 -4.48
CA ARG A 95 -1.08 -19.04 -5.32
C ARG A 95 -1.67 -17.68 -5.00
N LEU A 96 -0.80 -16.69 -4.80
CA LEU A 96 -1.18 -15.30 -4.58
C LEU A 96 -2.00 -14.77 -5.76
N LYS A 97 -3.10 -14.07 -5.48
CA LYS A 97 -3.85 -13.35 -6.49
C LYS A 97 -3.14 -12.03 -6.79
N LEU A 98 -2.27 -12.06 -7.80
CA LEU A 98 -1.55 -10.90 -8.29
C LEU A 98 -2.39 -10.19 -9.34
N VAL A 99 -2.72 -8.93 -9.13
CA VAL A 99 -3.58 -8.17 -10.05
C VAL A 99 -2.84 -6.96 -10.60
N LYS A 100 -3.23 -6.55 -11.81
CA LYS A 100 -2.68 -5.36 -12.47
C LYS A 100 -3.68 -4.23 -12.41
N ALA A 101 -3.28 -3.11 -11.83
CA ALA A 101 -4.09 -1.90 -11.76
C ALA A 101 -3.23 -0.65 -11.87
N THR A 102 -3.68 0.31 -12.67
CA THR A 102 -3.03 1.61 -12.77
C THR A 102 -3.45 2.52 -11.61
N GLY A 103 -2.62 3.51 -11.28
CA GLY A 103 -2.88 4.41 -10.15
C GLY A 103 -4.17 5.25 -10.26
N ILE A 104 -4.77 5.36 -11.45
CA ILE A 104 -6.06 6.04 -11.67
C ILE A 104 -7.27 5.12 -11.43
N GLU A 105 -7.05 3.81 -11.46
CA GLU A 105 -8.08 2.80 -11.27
C GLU A 105 -8.29 2.47 -9.80
N VAL A 106 -7.35 2.87 -8.94
CA VAL A 106 -7.37 2.56 -7.51
C VAL A 106 -7.45 3.83 -6.67
N GLN A 107 -8.19 3.75 -5.57
CA GLN A 107 -8.32 4.78 -4.56
C GLN A 107 -8.01 4.18 -3.20
N ARG A 108 -7.22 4.89 -2.39
CA ARG A 108 -6.89 4.49 -1.02
C ARG A 108 -8.07 4.75 -0.10
N GLY A 109 -8.50 3.74 0.65
CA GLY A 109 -9.49 3.85 1.72
C GLY A 109 -8.87 4.26 3.05
N ASP A 110 -9.73 4.49 4.05
CA ASP A 110 -9.32 4.93 5.39
C ASP A 110 -8.56 3.85 6.18
N ASP A 111 -8.79 2.58 5.84
CA ASP A 111 -8.05 1.41 6.33
C ASP A 111 -6.66 1.27 5.70
N GLY A 112 -6.29 2.18 4.79
CA GLY A 112 -5.02 2.16 4.08
C GLY A 112 -4.97 1.17 2.92
N MET A 113 -6.05 0.43 2.68
CA MET A 113 -6.19 -0.51 1.57
C MET A 113 -6.70 0.19 0.32
N PHE A 114 -6.25 -0.23 -0.85
CA PHE A 114 -6.72 0.32 -2.11
C PHE A 114 -7.95 -0.44 -2.60
N ARG A 115 -8.89 0.29 -3.18
CA ARG A 115 -10.11 -0.25 -3.80
C ARG A 115 -10.23 0.30 -5.20
N LEU A 116 -10.91 -0.42 -6.09
CA LEU A 116 -11.19 0.09 -7.43
C LEU A 116 -12.10 1.32 -7.35
N THR A 117 -11.82 2.32 -8.18
CA THR A 117 -12.73 3.46 -8.38
C THR A 117 -14.02 2.99 -9.05
N GLN A 118 -15.12 3.72 -8.86
CA GLN A 118 -16.41 3.37 -9.46
C GLN A 118 -16.34 3.26 -10.99
N ALA A 119 -15.53 4.11 -11.64
CA ALA A 119 -15.29 4.05 -13.09
C ALA A 119 -14.54 2.77 -13.50
N ALA A 120 -13.52 2.37 -12.73
CA ALA A 120 -12.80 1.12 -12.98
C ALA A 120 -13.71 -0.09 -12.75
N GLN A 121 -14.54 -0.07 -11.69
CA GLN A 121 -15.50 -1.14 -11.41
C GLN A 121 -16.53 -1.31 -12.53
N ALA A 122 -17.03 -0.20 -13.10
CA ALA A 122 -17.96 -0.26 -14.22
C ALA A 122 -17.35 -0.91 -15.48
N THR A 123 -16.03 -0.85 -15.63
CA THR A 123 -15.33 -1.36 -16.82
C THR A 123 -14.78 -2.78 -16.61
N ARG A 124 -14.29 -3.08 -15.40
CA ARG A 124 -13.55 -4.32 -15.08
C ARG A 124 -14.27 -5.24 -14.10
N GLY A 125 -15.41 -4.83 -13.54
CA GLY A 125 -16.13 -5.55 -12.51
C GLY A 125 -15.69 -5.16 -11.10
N ALA A 126 -16.34 -5.75 -10.10
CA ALA A 126 -16.11 -5.43 -8.69
C ALA A 126 -14.70 -5.83 -8.19
N THR A 127 -14.11 -6.87 -8.79
CA THR A 127 -12.76 -7.36 -8.45
C THR A 127 -11.92 -7.55 -9.70
N LEU A 128 -10.60 -7.42 -9.54
CA LEU A 128 -9.65 -7.67 -10.63
C LEU A 128 -9.38 -9.17 -10.75
N GLN A 129 -9.10 -9.61 -11.98
CA GLN A 129 -8.66 -10.98 -12.23
C GLN A 129 -7.15 -11.09 -12.04
N ALA A 130 -6.68 -12.29 -11.68
CA ALA A 130 -5.25 -12.55 -11.55
C ALA A 130 -4.57 -12.35 -12.92
N ASP A 131 -3.47 -11.59 -12.95
CA ASP A 131 -2.69 -11.34 -14.15
C ASP A 131 -1.39 -12.18 -14.09
N PRO A 132 -1.26 -13.21 -14.95
CA PRO A 132 -0.10 -14.09 -14.94
C PRO A 132 1.17 -13.44 -15.50
N SER A 133 1.12 -12.19 -15.98
CA SER A 133 2.31 -11.44 -16.39
C SER A 133 3.03 -10.80 -15.21
N ILE A 134 2.33 -10.61 -14.08
CA ILE A 134 2.92 -10.03 -12.87
C ILE A 134 3.86 -11.07 -12.24
N ARG A 135 5.00 -10.58 -11.75
CA ARG A 135 5.98 -11.35 -10.99
C ARG A 135 6.20 -10.69 -9.64
N VAL A 136 6.48 -11.52 -8.65
CA VAL A 136 6.89 -11.10 -7.31
C VAL A 136 8.36 -11.40 -7.09
N MET A 137 9.00 -10.58 -6.26
CA MET A 137 10.36 -10.81 -5.78
C MET A 137 10.29 -11.10 -4.28
N SER A 138 10.62 -12.32 -3.87
CA SER A 138 10.68 -12.69 -2.45
C SER A 138 11.99 -12.25 -1.80
N GLY A 139 11.97 -12.06 -0.49
CA GLY A 139 13.11 -11.54 0.28
C GLY A 139 13.33 -10.03 0.16
N VAL A 140 12.36 -9.30 -0.41
CA VAL A 140 12.47 -7.86 -0.71
C VAL A 140 11.19 -7.17 -0.26
N LEU A 141 11.32 -6.00 0.34
CA LEU A 141 10.20 -5.13 0.70
C LEU A 141 10.28 -3.81 -0.09
N GLU A 142 9.15 -3.35 -0.61
CA GLU A 142 9.05 -2.02 -1.20
C GLU A 142 8.92 -0.97 -0.08
N GLY A 143 9.90 -0.08 0.00
CA GLY A 143 9.93 1.03 0.94
C GLY A 143 9.06 2.22 0.52
N SER A 144 9.04 3.27 1.33
CA SER A 144 8.34 4.51 0.97
C SER A 144 9.04 5.21 -0.20
N ASN A 145 8.25 5.76 -1.11
CA ASN A 145 8.74 6.65 -2.17
C ASN A 145 8.91 8.11 -1.70
N VAL A 146 8.69 8.39 -0.41
CA VAL A 146 8.85 9.72 0.19
C VAL A 146 10.31 9.95 0.60
N LYS A 147 10.86 11.11 0.23
CA LYS A 147 12.19 11.56 0.66
C LYS A 147 12.04 12.50 1.86
N PRO A 148 12.38 12.08 3.10
CA PRO A 148 12.08 12.86 4.30
C PRO A 148 12.67 14.27 4.31
N VAL A 149 13.91 14.42 3.82
CA VAL A 149 14.60 15.73 3.75
C VAL A 149 13.87 16.70 2.81
N ALA A 150 13.42 16.21 1.66
CA ALA A 150 12.64 17.03 0.71
C ALA A 150 11.28 17.41 1.31
N ALA A 151 10.59 16.46 1.94
CA ALA A 151 9.30 16.70 2.57
C ALA A 151 9.39 17.73 3.72
N MET A 152 10.45 17.71 4.52
CA MET A 152 10.67 18.72 5.58
C MET A 152 10.95 20.11 5.00
N SER A 153 11.74 20.19 3.93
CA SER A 153 11.99 21.47 3.24
C SER A 153 10.69 22.07 2.68
N ASP A 154 9.84 21.23 2.08
CA ASP A 154 8.54 21.65 1.58
C ASP A 154 7.60 22.11 2.71
N MET A 155 7.64 21.44 3.86
CA MET A 155 6.89 21.87 5.05
C MET A 155 7.36 23.25 5.54
N ILE A 156 8.67 23.49 5.62
CA ILE A 156 9.24 24.79 6.03
C ILE A 156 8.87 25.88 5.01
N ALA A 157 8.95 25.58 3.72
CA ALA A 157 8.56 26.51 2.66
C ALA A 157 7.07 26.87 2.75
N ASN A 158 6.20 25.90 3.02
CA ASN A 158 4.77 26.12 3.21
C ASN A 158 4.47 26.92 4.48
N ALA A 159 5.14 26.63 5.60
CA ALA A 159 5.01 27.40 6.84
C ALA A 159 5.40 28.88 6.63
N ARG A 160 6.52 29.14 5.94
CA ARG A 160 6.95 30.50 5.61
C ARG A 160 5.97 31.21 4.68
N ARG A 161 5.40 30.50 3.69
CA ARG A 161 4.35 31.06 2.82
C ARG A 161 3.11 31.44 3.62
N PHE A 162 2.68 30.60 4.55
CA PHE A 162 1.58 30.90 5.45
C PHE A 162 1.87 32.12 6.35
N GLU A 163 3.06 32.21 6.93
CA GLU A 163 3.49 33.38 7.71
C GLU A 163 3.47 34.68 6.89
N MET A 164 3.96 34.63 5.65
CA MET A 164 3.89 35.79 4.75
C MET A 164 2.45 36.18 4.42
N GLN A 165 1.57 35.20 4.17
CA GLN A 165 0.14 35.45 3.95
C GLN A 165 -0.52 36.12 5.17
N MET A 166 -0.23 35.64 6.38
CA MET A 166 -0.71 36.26 7.63
C MET A 166 -0.15 37.67 7.84
N LYS A 167 1.12 37.90 7.47
CA LYS A 167 1.74 39.22 7.54
C LYS A 167 1.10 40.22 6.56
N ILE A 168 0.70 39.77 5.38
CA ILE A 168 -0.06 40.58 4.42
C ILE A 168 -1.43 40.93 4.98
N ILE A 169 -2.17 39.94 5.54
CA ILE A 169 -3.50 40.17 6.13
C ILE A 169 -3.42 41.21 7.26
N SER A 170 -2.49 41.04 8.21
CA SER A 170 -2.29 42.01 9.29
C SER A 170 -1.89 43.40 8.77
N SER A 171 -1.06 43.48 7.74
CA SER A 171 -0.70 44.77 7.13
C SER A 171 -1.91 45.44 6.45
N VAL A 172 -2.81 44.66 5.85
CA VAL A 172 -4.07 45.17 5.27
C VAL A 172 -5.01 45.64 6.37
N ASP A 173 -5.18 44.89 7.46
CA ASP A 173 -6.00 45.28 8.61
C ASP A 173 -5.49 46.56 9.27
N ASP A 174 -4.17 46.67 9.49
CA ASP A 174 -3.53 47.88 10.02
C ASP A 174 -3.77 49.10 9.10
N ASN A 175 -3.65 48.90 7.79
CA ASN A 175 -3.87 49.96 6.81
C ASN A 175 -5.35 50.38 6.74
N ALA A 176 -6.28 49.42 6.80
CA ALA A 176 -7.71 49.69 6.87
C ALA A 176 -8.08 50.44 8.14
N GLY A 177 -7.52 50.07 9.30
CA GLY A 177 -7.71 50.79 10.56
C GLY A 177 -7.26 52.25 10.49
N ARG A 178 -6.08 52.52 9.91
CA ARG A 178 -5.58 53.88 9.69
C ARG A 178 -6.45 54.69 8.73
N ALA A 179 -6.92 54.08 7.63
CA ALA A 179 -7.82 54.75 6.69
C ALA A 179 -9.15 55.14 7.35
N ASN A 180 -9.68 54.28 8.23
CA ASN A 180 -10.93 54.54 8.94
C ASN A 180 -10.79 55.70 9.96
N GLN A 181 -9.63 55.85 10.60
CA GLN A 181 -9.34 56.98 11.49
C GLN A 181 -9.38 58.32 10.73
N LEU A 182 -8.83 58.36 9.51
CA LEU A 182 -8.87 59.56 8.66
C LEU A 182 -10.31 59.94 8.29
N LEU A 183 -11.17 58.96 7.97
CA LEU A 183 -12.58 59.18 7.66
C LEU A 183 -13.39 59.68 8.87
N SER A 184 -13.03 59.30 10.09
CA SER A 184 -13.73 59.80 11.31
C SER A 184 -13.34 61.22 11.71
N MET A 185 -12.25 61.75 11.15
CA MET A 185 -11.75 63.10 11.44
C MET A 185 -12.24 64.16 10.43
N SER A 186 -12.91 63.74 9.35
CA SER A 186 -13.59 64.60 8.37
C SER A 186 -15.08 64.69 8.66
#